data_AF-A0A935FAE1-F1
#
_entry.id   AF-A0A935FAE1-F1
#
_cell.length_a   1.000
_cell.length_b   1.000
_cell.length_c   1.000
_cell.angle_alpha   90.00
_cell.angle_beta   90.00
_cell.angle_gamma   90.00
#
_symmetry.space_group_name_H-M   'P 1'
#
loop_
_entity.id
_entity.type
_entity.pdbx_description
1 polymer ?
#
loop_
_entity_poly.entity_id
_entity_poly.type
_entity_poly.pdbx_seq_one_letter_code
_entity_poly.pdbx_strand_id
1 'polypeptide(L)'
;MKKIMPMLESHIDHFLRVKLSDEMPVISMFIGDKTIQKMKSAFMQEIETLFPKVMKQYAVNLKDELDIESIVTAKVAAFSSDKLEDILYQIMSKEFRFVEIIGAVIGFLIGAFQVLITWLTR
;
A
#
# COMPACT_ATOMS: atom_id res chain seq x y z
N MET A 1 16.95 0.55 18.07
CA MET A 1 17.43 -0.45 19.05
C MET A 1 16.89 -0.22 20.47
N LYS A 2 16.95 1.00 21.03
CA LYS A 2 16.51 1.31 22.41
C LYS A 2 15.06 0.95 22.79
N LYS A 3 14.13 0.82 21.83
CA LYS A 3 12.74 0.41 22.11
C LYS A 3 12.53 -1.11 22.15
N ILE A 4 13.42 -1.90 21.53
CA ILE A 4 13.24 -3.36 21.38
C ILE A 4 14.01 -4.13 22.44
N MET A 5 15.19 -3.63 22.83
CA MET A 5 15.99 -4.21 23.92
C MET A 5 15.22 -4.44 25.22
N PRO A 6 14.43 -3.47 25.76
CA PRO A 6 13.67 -3.70 26.98
C PRO A 6 12.57 -4.77 26.82
N MET A 7 12.02 -4.94 25.62
CA MET A 7 11.03 -5.97 25.33
C MET A 7 11.67 -7.37 25.26
N LEU A 8 12.83 -7.48 24.58
CA LEU A 8 13.62 -8.72 24.54
C LEU A 8 14.09 -9.14 25.93
N GLU A 9 14.55 -8.18 26.73
CA GLU A 9 14.97 -8.42 28.10
C GLU A 9 13.83 -8.99 28.96
N SER A 10 12.64 -8.38 28.86
CA SER A 10 11.44 -8.86 29.55
C SER A 10 11.02 -10.25 29.09
N HIS A 11 11.13 -10.54 27.78
CA HIS A 11 10.77 -11.85 27.24
C HIS A 11 11.75 -12.96 27.67
N ILE A 12 13.05 -12.67 27.71
CA ILE A 12 14.07 -13.62 28.20
C ILE A 12 13.87 -13.89 29.69
N ASP A 13 13.62 -12.86 30.51
CA ASP A 13 13.39 -13.05 31.93
C ASP A 13 12.11 -13.89 32.18
N HIS A 14 11.03 -13.60 31.45
CA HIS A 14 9.81 -14.41 31.49
C HIS A 14 10.06 -15.86 31.05
N PHE A 15 10.83 -16.08 29.99
CA PHE A 15 11.16 -17.42 29.52
C PHE A 15 11.92 -18.22 30.57
N LEU A 16 12.98 -17.65 31.14
CA LEU A 16 13.84 -18.32 32.11
C LEU A 16 13.13 -18.63 33.43
N ARG A 17 12.17 -17.79 33.84
CA ARG A 17 11.45 -17.97 35.12
C ARG A 17 10.21 -18.82 35.00
N VAL A 18 9.42 -18.61 33.95
CA VAL A 18 8.10 -19.24 33.78
C VAL A 18 8.21 -20.44 32.87
N LYS A 19 8.55 -20.21 31.59
CA LYS A 19 8.51 -21.25 30.56
C LYS A 19 9.54 -22.36 30.79
N LEU A 20 10.73 -22.02 31.26
CA LEU A 20 11.78 -23.01 31.55
C LEU A 20 11.37 -23.94 32.71
N SER A 21 10.72 -23.39 33.73
CA SER A 21 10.23 -24.17 34.86
C SER A 21 9.07 -25.10 34.48
N ASP A 22 8.24 -24.67 33.53
CA ASP A 22 7.10 -25.43 33.01
C ASP A 22 7.54 -26.59 32.12
N GLU A 23 8.47 -26.33 31.18
CA GLU A 23 8.94 -27.32 30.21
C GLU A 23 10.05 -28.24 30.77
N MET A 24 10.91 -27.72 31.66
CA MET A 24 12.09 -28.41 32.18
C MET A 24 12.22 -28.29 33.71
N PRO A 25 11.27 -28.86 34.48
CA PRO A 25 11.20 -28.69 35.93
C PRO A 25 12.42 -29.22 36.68
N VAL A 26 13.08 -30.28 36.19
CA VAL A 26 14.30 -30.80 36.83
C VAL A 26 15.44 -29.79 36.76
N ILE A 27 15.57 -29.08 35.63
CA ILE A 27 16.66 -28.13 35.41
C ILE A 27 16.41 -26.83 36.18
N SER A 28 15.17 -26.36 36.26
CA SER A 28 14.83 -25.15 37.02
C SER A 28 15.17 -25.26 38.52
N MET A 29 15.07 -26.46 39.11
CA MET A 29 15.47 -26.70 40.49
C MET A 29 16.97 -26.47 40.76
N PHE A 30 17.83 -26.63 39.75
CA PHE A 30 19.27 -26.37 39.83
C PHE A 30 19.65 -24.96 39.37
N ILE A 31 18.73 -24.24 38.72
CA ILE A 31 18.95 -22.87 38.22
C ILE A 31 18.34 -21.87 39.21
N GLY A 32 19.18 -21.33 40.09
CA GLY A 32 18.80 -20.21 40.96
C GLY A 32 18.87 -18.85 40.26
N ASP A 33 18.39 -17.80 40.94
CA ASP A 33 18.35 -16.42 40.42
C ASP A 33 19.70 -15.93 39.87
N LYS A 34 20.82 -16.29 40.51
CA LYS A 34 22.17 -15.91 40.04
C LYS A 34 22.50 -16.50 38.67
N THR A 35 22.08 -17.73 38.42
CA THR A 35 22.28 -18.40 37.13
C THR A 35 21.36 -17.80 36.07
N ILE A 36 20.10 -17.52 36.42
CA ILE A 36 19.16 -16.80 35.55
C ILE A 36 19.73 -15.46 35.09
N GLN A 37 20.25 -14.65 36.03
CA GLN A 37 20.82 -13.33 35.69
C GLN A 37 22.05 -13.44 34.79
N LYS A 38 22.93 -14.43 35.02
CA LYS A 38 24.08 -14.69 34.13
C LYS A 38 23.64 -15.09 32.72
N MET A 39 22.67 -16.01 32.61
CA MET A 39 22.14 -16.44 31.32
C MET A 39 21.45 -15.29 30.58
N LYS A 40 20.61 -14.52 31.29
CA LYS A 40 19.97 -13.31 30.77
C LYS A 40 21.01 -12.33 30.22
N SER A 41 22.05 -12.02 31.00
CA SER A 41 23.12 -11.11 30.57
C SER A 41 23.87 -11.63 29.34
N ALA A 42 24.19 -12.92 29.29
CA ALA A 42 24.87 -13.53 28.15
C ALA A 42 24.01 -13.48 26.88
N PHE A 43 22.72 -13.81 26.99
CA PHE A 43 21.79 -13.73 25.86
C PHE A 43 21.59 -12.29 25.37
N MET A 44 21.46 -11.32 26.28
CA MET A 44 21.32 -9.92 25.89
C MET A 44 22.55 -9.41 25.12
N GLN A 45 23.75 -9.80 25.54
CA GLN A 45 24.99 -9.42 24.88
C GLN A 45 25.11 -10.03 23.47
N GLU A 46 24.70 -11.30 23.31
CA GLU A 46 24.68 -11.97 22.02
C GLU A 46 23.64 -11.34 21.07
N ILE A 47 22.45 -11.04 21.60
CA ILE A 47 21.37 -10.36 20.86
C ILE A 47 21.80 -8.97 20.41
N GLU A 48 22.45 -8.18 21.26
CA GLU A 48 22.91 -6.84 20.90
C GLU A 48 23.91 -6.88 19.71
N THR A 49 24.67 -7.97 19.60
CA THR A 49 25.63 -8.19 18.52
C THR A 49 24.98 -8.76 17.25
N LEU A 50 24.03 -9.69 17.38
CA LEU A 50 23.39 -10.38 16.25
C LEU A 50 22.24 -9.59 15.62
N PHE A 51 21.44 -8.91 16.45
CA PHE A 51 20.27 -8.15 16.00
C PHE A 51 20.58 -7.15 14.86
N PRO A 52 21.61 -6.29 14.95
CA PRO A 52 21.94 -5.37 13.86
C PRO A 52 22.39 -6.08 12.58
N LYS A 53 23.06 -7.24 12.68
CA LYS A 53 23.47 -8.03 11.51
C LYS A 53 22.26 -8.62 10.79
N VAL A 54 21.34 -9.22 11.55
CA VAL A 54 20.09 -9.79 11.02
C VAL A 54 19.24 -8.69 10.36
N MET A 55 19.06 -7.55 11.04
CA MET A 55 18.30 -6.42 10.48
C MET A 55 18.94 -5.86 9.21
N LYS A 56 20.27 -5.78 9.15
CA LYS A 56 20.97 -5.32 7.95
C LYS A 56 20.78 -6.28 6.78
N GLN A 57 20.89 -7.59 7.02
CA GLN A 57 20.69 -8.60 5.99
C GLN A 57 19.23 -8.63 5.52
N TYR A 58 18.27 -8.50 6.45
CA TYR A 58 16.85 -8.41 6.11
C TYR A 58 16.54 -7.14 5.31
N ALA A 59 17.13 -6.00 5.66
CA ALA A 59 16.97 -4.75 4.90
C ALA A 59 17.56 -4.84 3.48
N VAL A 60 18.65 -5.58 3.28
CA VAL A 60 19.22 -5.85 1.95
C VAL A 60 18.28 -6.72 1.13
N ASN A 61 17.83 -7.85 1.69
CA ASN A 61 16.91 -8.76 1.00
C ASN A 61 15.57 -8.09 0.65
N LEU A 62 15.02 -7.28 1.56
CA LEU A 62 13.82 -6.49 1.29
C LEU A 62 14.03 -5.48 0.16
N LYS A 63 15.24 -4.92 0.03
CA LYS A 63 15.55 -3.96 -1.03
C LYS A 63 15.68 -4.66 -2.40
N ASP A 64 16.14 -5.91 -2.42
CA ASP A 64 16.20 -6.73 -3.62
C ASP A 64 14.82 -7.31 -4.02
N GLU A 65 13.94 -7.58 -3.05
CA GLU A 65 12.58 -8.08 -3.32
C GLU A 65 11.55 -6.96 -3.59
N LEU A 66 11.73 -5.76 -3.03
CA LEU A 66 10.93 -4.57 -3.36
C LEU A 66 11.51 -3.88 -4.59
N ASP A 67 11.26 -4.46 -5.75
CA ASP A 67 11.45 -3.79 -7.03
C ASP A 67 10.37 -2.70 -7.17
N ILE A 68 10.55 -1.60 -6.45
CA ILE A 68 9.64 -0.44 -6.41
C ILE A 68 9.43 0.09 -7.83
N GLU A 69 10.42 -0.03 -8.71
CA GLU A 69 10.32 0.32 -10.12
C GLU A 69 9.25 -0.53 -10.83
N SER A 70 9.22 -1.84 -10.61
CA SER A 70 8.18 -2.73 -11.15
C SER A 70 6.78 -2.39 -10.61
N ILE A 71 6.66 -2.10 -9.30
CA ILE A 71 5.38 -1.78 -8.65
C ILE A 71 4.83 -0.44 -9.15
N VAL A 72 5.71 0.56 -9.29
CA VAL A 72 5.35 1.88 -9.82
C VAL A 72 5.01 1.78 -11.31
N THR A 73 5.80 1.04 -12.10
CA THR A 73 5.53 0.84 -13.53
C THR A 73 4.19 0.15 -13.76
N ALA A 74 3.87 -0.90 -12.99
CA ALA A 74 2.58 -1.58 -13.06
C ALA A 74 1.41 -0.65 -12.67
N LYS A 75 1.58 0.19 -11.64
CA LYS A 75 0.58 1.20 -11.25
C LYS A 75 0.42 2.30 -12.31
N VAL A 76 1.48 2.75 -12.95
CA VAL A 76 1.42 3.81 -13.97
C VAL A 76 0.83 3.27 -15.28
N ALA A 77 1.17 2.04 -15.67
CA ALA A 77 0.59 1.37 -16.82
C ALA A 77 -0.92 1.15 -16.68
N ALA A 78 -1.39 0.86 -15.47
CA ALA A 78 -2.82 0.73 -15.16
C ALA A 78 -3.58 2.07 -15.16
N PHE A 79 -2.88 3.22 -15.18
CA PHE A 79 -3.50 4.55 -15.09
C PHE A 79 -3.66 5.27 -16.43
N SER A 80 -3.04 4.77 -17.52
CA SER A 80 -2.88 5.57 -18.74
C SER A 80 -4.01 5.40 -19.76
N SER A 81 -4.72 4.28 -19.83
CA SER A 81 -5.74 4.08 -20.88
C SER A 81 -7.13 4.56 -20.44
N ASP A 82 -7.61 4.10 -19.29
CA ASP A 82 -8.99 4.36 -18.85
C ASP A 82 -9.26 5.84 -18.57
N LYS A 83 -8.30 6.56 -17.97
CA LYS A 83 -8.47 8.00 -17.69
C LYS A 83 -8.39 8.88 -18.94
N LEU A 84 -7.58 8.50 -19.92
CA LEU A 84 -7.48 9.22 -21.18
C LEU A 84 -8.79 9.11 -21.95
N GLU A 85 -9.37 7.90 -21.98
CA GLU A 85 -10.68 7.66 -22.59
C GLU A 85 -11.80 8.46 -21.89
N ASP A 86 -11.84 8.46 -20.54
CA ASP A 86 -12.81 9.24 -19.77
C ASP A 86 -12.73 10.75 -20.04
N ILE A 87 -11.53 11.31 -20.12
CA ILE A 87 -11.32 12.73 -20.43
C ILE A 87 -11.79 13.05 -21.86
N LEU A 88 -11.46 12.18 -22.81
CA LEU A 88 -11.85 12.33 -24.22
C LEU A 88 -13.38 12.28 -24.37
N TYR A 89 -14.04 11.32 -23.71
CA TYR A 89 -15.50 11.20 -23.71
C TYR A 89 -16.19 12.42 -23.07
N GLN A 90 -15.66 12.92 -21.96
CA GLN A 90 -16.21 14.11 -21.30
C GLN A 90 -16.13 15.36 -22.17
N ILE A 91 -15.04 15.54 -22.93
CA ILE A 91 -14.89 16.68 -23.84
C ILE A 91 -15.83 16.51 -25.04
N MET A 92 -15.83 15.34 -25.69
CA MET A 92 -16.67 15.09 -26.86
C MET A 92 -18.17 15.23 -26.56
N SER A 93 -18.64 14.74 -25.41
CA SER A 93 -20.06 14.83 -25.04
C SER A 93 -20.58 16.27 -24.92
N LYS A 94 -19.73 17.21 -24.50
CA LYS A 94 -20.11 18.64 -24.40
C LYS A 94 -20.20 19.29 -25.78
N GLU A 95 -19.23 19.02 -26.65
CA GLU A 95 -19.21 19.54 -28.01
C GLU A 95 -20.36 18.98 -28.85
N PHE A 96 -20.68 17.68 -28.73
CA PHE A 96 -21.81 17.09 -29.43
C PHE A 96 -23.15 17.74 -29.06
N ARG A 97 -23.37 18.08 -27.78
CA ARG A 97 -24.61 18.76 -27.35
C ARG A 97 -24.74 20.17 -27.95
N PHE A 98 -23.62 20.87 -28.12
CA PHE A 98 -23.62 22.18 -28.78
C PHE A 98 -23.98 22.05 -30.27
N VAL A 99 -23.39 21.07 -30.97
CA VAL A 99 -23.71 20.78 -32.37
C VAL A 99 -25.16 20.34 -32.54
N GLU A 100 -25.70 19.54 -31.63
CA GLU A 100 -27.11 19.12 -31.63
C GLU A 100 -28.07 20.33 -31.52
N ILE A 101 -27.80 21.26 -30.60
CA ILE A 101 -28.62 22.46 -30.41
C ILE A 101 -28.56 23.36 -31.64
N ILE A 102 -27.36 23.60 -32.20
CA ILE A 102 -27.22 24.41 -33.41
C ILE A 102 -27.92 23.73 -34.59
N GLY A 103 -27.74 22.43 -34.76
CA GLY A 103 -28.39 21.65 -35.80
C GLY A 103 -29.91 21.73 -35.69
N ALA A 104 -30.45 21.64 -34.48
CA ALA A 104 -31.89 21.79 -34.23
C ALA A 104 -32.39 23.21 -34.56
N VAL A 105 -31.65 24.26 -34.16
CA VAL A 105 -32.02 25.64 -34.45
C VAL A 105 -31.97 25.93 -35.95
N ILE A 106 -30.90 25.55 -36.64
CA ILE A 106 -30.75 25.76 -38.08
C ILE A 106 -31.79 24.96 -38.85
N GLY A 107 -31.98 23.67 -38.49
CA GLY A 107 -32.99 22.81 -39.10
C GLY A 107 -34.41 23.35 -38.91
N PHE A 108 -34.71 23.89 -37.73
CA PHE A 108 -35.99 24.54 -37.46
C PHE A 108 -36.18 25.82 -38.28
N LEU A 109 -35.17 26.68 -38.37
CA LEU A 109 -35.24 27.93 -39.16
C LEU A 109 -35.43 27.65 -40.65
N ILE A 110 -34.66 26.71 -41.22
CA ILE A 110 -34.79 26.32 -42.63
C ILE A 110 -36.16 25.67 -42.87
N GLY A 111 -36.59 24.76 -42.00
CA GLY A 111 -37.90 24.11 -42.10
C GLY A 111 -39.05 25.11 -42.03
N ALA A 112 -39.01 26.05 -41.10
CA ALA A 112 -40.02 27.11 -40.96
C ALA A 112 -40.06 28.02 -42.20
N PHE A 113 -38.90 28.40 -42.73
CA PHE A 113 -38.80 29.20 -43.95
C PHE A 113 -39.36 28.46 -45.17
N GLN A 114 -39.07 27.16 -45.29
CA GLN A 114 -39.59 26.31 -46.36
C GLN A 114 -41.12 26.18 -46.29
N VAL A 115 -41.68 26.01 -45.10
CA VAL A 115 -43.14 25.98 -44.90
C VAL A 115 -43.78 27.32 -45.26
N LEU A 116 -43.17 28.44 -44.86
CA LEU A 116 -43.67 29.79 -45.14
C LEU A 116 -43.72 30.07 -46.66
N ILE A 117 -42.65 29.74 -47.39
CA ILE A 117 -42.61 29.89 -48.86
C ILE A 117 -43.67 29.01 -49.52
N THR A 118 -43.80 27.76 -49.06
CA THR A 118 -44.76 26.80 -49.62
C THR A 118 -46.19 27.29 -49.41
N TRP A 119 -46.49 27.90 -48.26
CA TRP A 119 -47.80 28.46 -47.96
C TRP A 119 -48.09 29.75 -48.74
N LEU A 120 -47.09 30.59 -48.97
CA LEU A 120 -47.27 31.84 -49.75
C LEU A 120 -47.41 31.60 -51.26
N THR A 121 -46.80 30.51 -51.76
CA THR A 121 -46.78 30.16 -53.20
C THR A 121 -47.98 29.30 -53.61
N ARG A 122 -48.70 28.72 -52.65
CA ARG A 122 -49.86 27.84 -52.87
C ARG A 122 -51.16 28.59 -52.64
#